data_AF-A0A9E4CIN1-F1
#
_entry.id   AF-A0A9E4CIN1-F1
#
_cell.length_a   1.000
_cell.length_b   1.000
_cell.length_c   1.000
_cell.angle_alpha   90.00
_cell.angle_beta   90.00
_cell.angle_gamma   90.00
#
_symmetry.space_group_name_H-M   'P 1'
#
loop_
_entity.id
_entity.type
_entity.pdbx_description
1 polymer ?
#
loop_
_entity_poly.entity_id
_entity_poly.type
_entity_poly.pdbx_seq_one_letter_code
_entity_poly.pdbx_strand_id
1 'polypeptide(L)'
;MAGKLYALLVGISDYRPDIGKLSGCVNDVNQFEKYLEDNFKKETRRILTLRDSEATYANIITSFRTHFKDVTKDDVVVFKYAGHGAQWKSAKAFYE
;
A
#
# COMPACT_ATOMS: atom_id res chain seq x y z
N MET A 1 2.85 -25.83 -4.00
CA MET A 1 3.40 -24.77 -4.89
C MET A 1 4.02 -23.72 -3.98
N ALA A 2 5.11 -23.06 -4.37
CA ALA A 2 5.63 -21.94 -3.60
C ALA A 2 4.63 -20.76 -3.67
N GLY A 3 4.40 -20.10 -2.54
CA GLY A 3 3.53 -18.93 -2.47
C GLY A 3 4.05 -17.75 -3.31
N LYS A 4 3.16 -16.81 -3.60
CA LYS A 4 3.44 -15.55 -4.30
C LYS A 4 3.51 -14.39 -3.30
N LEU A 5 4.20 -13.34 -3.70
CA LEU A 5 4.19 -12.05 -3.02
C LEU A 5 3.10 -11.16 -3.62
N TYR A 6 2.21 -10.64 -2.79
CA TYR A 6 1.26 -9.57 -3.14
C TYR A 6 1.61 -8.31 -2.37
N ALA A 7 1.78 -7.19 -3.05
CA ALA A 7 2.18 -5.93 -2.45
C ALA A 7 1.26 -4.78 -2.87
N LEU A 8 0.61 -4.14 -1.89
CA LEU A 8 -0.07 -2.87 -2.08
C LEU A 8 0.78 -1.76 -1.44
N LEU A 9 1.29 -0.85 -2.27
CA LEU A 9 2.18 0.23 -1.88
C LEU A 9 1.45 1.57 -2.05
N VAL A 10 1.41 2.40 -1.02
CA VAL A 10 0.65 3.66 -1.03
C VAL A 10 1.57 4.78 -0.56
N GLY A 11 1.86 5.73 -1.43
CA GLY A 11 2.72 6.88 -1.14
C GLY A 11 1.98 8.18 -1.41
N ILE A 12 1.86 9.04 -0.40
CA ILE A 12 1.15 10.31 -0.52
C ILE A 12 2.09 11.42 -0.05
N SER A 13 2.49 12.29 -0.97
CA SER A 13 3.34 13.45 -0.75
C SER A 13 2.57 14.75 -0.97
N ASP A 14 1.71 14.79 -2.00
CA ASP A 14 0.98 15.97 -2.42
C ASP A 14 -0.33 16.18 -1.65
N TYR A 15 -0.19 16.60 -0.39
CA TYR A 15 -1.32 16.97 0.44
C TYR A 15 -1.82 18.39 0.17
N ARG A 16 -3.08 18.63 0.52
CA ARG A 16 -3.66 19.97 0.51
C ARG A 16 -2.85 20.95 1.38
N PRO A 17 -2.83 22.26 1.04
CA PRO A 17 -2.02 23.24 1.76
C PRO A 17 -2.26 23.29 3.28
N ASP A 18 -3.50 23.04 3.74
CA ASP A 18 -3.87 23.05 5.16
C ASP A 18 -3.32 21.86 5.96
N ILE A 19 -2.95 20.78 5.29
CA ILE A 19 -2.33 19.59 5.90
C ILE A 19 -0.80 19.69 5.84
N GLY A 20 -0.27 20.30 4.78
CA GLY A 20 1.17 20.42 4.53
C GLY A 20 1.73 19.25 3.73
N LYS A 21 2.47 19.54 2.66
CA LYS A 21 3.06 18.53 1.78
C LYS A 21 4.23 17.79 2.45
N LEU A 22 4.43 16.55 2.03
CA LEU A 22 5.62 15.75 2.36
C LEU A 22 6.47 15.60 1.09
N SER A 23 7.79 15.39 1.22
CA SER A 23 8.69 15.26 0.07
C SER A 23 9.16 13.83 -0.21
N GLY A 24 9.00 12.89 0.74
CA GLY A 24 9.61 11.57 0.66
C GLY A 24 8.69 10.41 0.29
N CYS A 25 7.38 10.52 0.51
CA CYS A 25 6.49 9.35 0.56
C CYS A 25 6.36 8.61 -0.77
N VAL A 26 6.23 9.34 -1.88
CA VAL A 26 6.24 8.75 -3.23
C VAL A 26 7.59 8.08 -3.52
N ASN A 27 8.69 8.70 -3.13
CA ASN A 27 10.02 8.13 -3.30
C ASN A 27 10.20 6.85 -2.45
N ASP A 28 9.63 6.80 -1.25
CA ASP A 28 9.68 5.62 -0.37
C ASP A 28 8.97 4.40 -0.97
N VAL A 29 7.84 4.61 -1.66
CA VAL A 29 7.14 3.51 -2.34
C VAL A 29 7.80 3.14 -3.66
N ASN A 30 8.38 4.09 -4.40
CA ASN A 30 9.14 3.80 -5.62
C ASN A 30 10.38 2.93 -5.33
N GLN A 31 11.15 3.30 -4.30
CA GLN A 31 12.32 2.52 -3.91
C GLN A 31 11.95 1.12 -3.42
N PHE A 32 10.82 1.00 -2.71
CA PHE A 32 10.37 -0.29 -2.21
C PHE A 32 9.78 -1.16 -3.32
N GLU A 33 9.02 -0.58 -4.25
CA GLU A 33 8.59 -1.26 -5.48
C GLU A 33 9.82 -1.82 -6.20
N LYS A 34 10.82 -0.97 -6.49
CA LYS A 34 12.06 -1.39 -7.13
C LYS A 34 12.77 -2.52 -6.37
N TYR A 35 12.88 -2.42 -5.05
CA TYR A 35 13.45 -3.47 -4.21
C TYR A 35 12.70 -4.80 -4.39
N LEU A 36 11.37 -4.80 -4.39
CA LEU A 36 10.57 -6.00 -4.62
C LEU A 36 10.76 -6.55 -6.05
N GLU A 37 10.89 -5.68 -7.04
CA GLU A 37 11.13 -6.08 -8.43
C GLU A 37 12.50 -6.72 -8.65
N ASP A 38 13.52 -6.19 -7.97
CA ASP A 38 14.91 -6.66 -8.07
C ASP A 38 15.13 -7.98 -7.30
N ASN A 39 14.34 -8.25 -6.25
CA ASN A 39 14.56 -9.40 -5.35
C ASN A 39 13.56 -10.55 -5.55
N PHE A 40 12.42 -10.33 -6.21
CA PHE A 40 11.41 -11.37 -6.44
C PHE A 40 11.12 -11.52 -7.93
N LYS A 41 10.96 -12.76 -8.41
CA LYS A 41 10.67 -13.00 -9.83
C LYS A 41 9.28 -12.45 -10.22
N LYS A 42 9.13 -12.03 -11.47
CA LYS A 42 7.91 -11.36 -11.97
C LYS A 42 6.68 -12.27 -11.87
N GLU A 43 6.86 -13.57 -12.13
CA GLU A 43 5.83 -14.58 -12.07
C GLU A 43 5.33 -14.84 -10.63
N THR A 44 6.20 -14.67 -9.64
CA THR A 44 5.93 -14.88 -8.22
C THR A 44 5.53 -13.62 -7.46
N ARG A 45 5.42 -12.47 -8.13
CA ARG A 45 5.05 -11.20 -7.48
C ARG A 45 3.84 -10.54 -8.16
N ARG A 46 3.04 -9.83 -7.37
CA ARG A 46 1.96 -8.94 -7.79
C ARG A 46 2.14 -7.66 -6.99
N ILE A 47 2.39 -6.55 -7.68
CA ILE A 47 2.63 -5.26 -7.04
C ILE A 47 1.60 -4.27 -7.61
N LEU A 48 0.93 -3.56 -6.71
CA LEU A 48 0.05 -2.45 -7.01
C LEU A 48 0.51 -1.24 -6.21
N THR A 49 0.80 -0.13 -6.88
CA THR A 49 1.29 1.09 -6.24
C THR A 49 0.35 2.24 -6.53
N LEU A 50 -0.09 2.95 -5.48
CA LEU A 50 -0.91 4.16 -5.56
C LEU A 50 -0.10 5.37 -5.12
N ARG A 51 -0.05 6.42 -5.94
CA ARG A 51 0.72 7.64 -5.67
C ARG A 51 -0.18 8.87 -5.64
N ASP A 52 0.02 9.73 -4.64
CA ASP A 52 -0.63 11.04 -4.53
C ASP A 52 -2.13 11.01 -4.84
N SER A 53 -2.56 11.59 -5.96
CA SER A 53 -3.96 11.71 -6.37
C SER A 53 -4.64 10.37 -6.64
N GLU A 54 -3.88 9.30 -6.90
CA GLU A 54 -4.41 7.94 -7.02
C GLU A 54 -4.78 7.35 -5.66
N ALA A 55 -4.09 7.75 -4.59
CA ALA A 55 -4.22 7.20 -3.24
C ALA A 55 -5.40 7.80 -2.46
N THR A 56 -6.56 7.92 -3.13
CA THR A 56 -7.80 8.33 -2.46
C THR A 56 -8.29 7.27 -1.49
N TYR A 57 -9.06 7.66 -0.47
CA TYR A 57 -9.67 6.73 0.47
C TYR A 57 -10.43 5.59 -0.21
N ALA A 58 -11.27 5.92 -1.20
CA ALA A 58 -12.04 4.95 -1.95
C ALA A 58 -11.14 4.00 -2.76
N ASN A 59 -10.08 4.53 -3.37
CA ASN A 59 -9.19 3.73 -4.19
C ASN A 59 -8.29 2.82 -3.35
N ILE A 60 -7.82 3.27 -2.18
CA ILE A 60 -7.09 2.42 -1.23
C ILE A 60 -7.96 1.24 -0.79
N ILE A 61 -9.21 1.48 -0.40
CA ILE A 61 -10.13 0.40 0.02
C ILE A 61 -10.41 -0.57 -1.13
N THR A 62 -10.71 -0.04 -2.31
CA THR A 62 -11.00 -0.86 -3.50
C THR A 62 -9.79 -1.69 -3.88
N SER A 63 -8.60 -1.10 -3.87
CA SER A 63 -7.34 -1.79 -4.14
C SER A 63 -7.07 -2.88 -3.12
N PHE A 64 -7.26 -2.62 -1.83
CA PHE A 64 -7.10 -3.64 -0.79
C PHE A 64 -8.01 -4.84 -1.02
N ARG A 65 -9.29 -4.59 -1.29
CA ARG A 65 -10.30 -5.65 -1.51
C ARG A 65 -10.07 -6.44 -2.78
N THR A 66 -9.65 -5.78 -3.86
CA THR A 66 -9.52 -6.41 -5.19
C THR A 66 -8.15 -7.04 -5.41
N HIS A 67 -7.09 -6.42 -4.91
CA HIS A 67 -5.71 -6.89 -5.10
C HIS A 67 -5.43 -8.15 -4.27
N PHE A 68 -6.00 -8.25 -3.07
CA PHE A 68 -5.78 -9.38 -2.16
C PHE A 68 -6.89 -10.45 -2.19
N LYS A 69 -7.87 -10.34 -3.11
CA LYS A 69 -9.04 -11.23 -3.14
C LYS A 69 -8.70 -12.72 -3.32
N ASP A 70 -7.62 -13.02 -4.02
CA ASP A 70 -7.21 -14.38 -4.41
C ASP A 70 -6.00 -14.89 -3.60
N VAL A 71 -5.62 -14.18 -2.51
CA VAL A 71 -4.51 -14.57 -1.64
C VAL A 71 -4.86 -15.85 -0.90
N THR A 72 -3.90 -16.76 -0.81
CA THR A 72 -4.00 -18.04 -0.11
C THR A 72 -3.08 -18.07 1.12
N LYS A 73 -3.24 -19.11 1.96
CA LYS A 73 -2.42 -19.30 3.18
C LYS A 73 -0.91 -19.43 2.93
N ASP A 74 -0.51 -19.76 1.70
CA ASP A 74 0.89 -19.98 1.34
C ASP A 74 1.53 -18.68 0.81
N ASP A 75 0.73 -17.65 0.50
CA ASP A 75 1.19 -16.39 -0.07
C ASP A 75 1.69 -15.41 1.02
N VAL A 76 2.51 -14.44 0.60
CA VAL A 76 2.98 -13.34 1.45
C VAL A 76 2.29 -12.05 1.01
N VAL A 77 1.69 -11.34 1.97
CA VAL A 77 1.06 -10.03 1.75
C VAL A 77 1.90 -8.93 2.37
N VAL A 78 2.17 -7.90 1.57
CA VAL A 78 2.81 -6.67 2.01
C VAL A 78 1.87 -5.51 1.78
N PHE A 79 1.64 -4.73 2.83
CA PHE A 79 1.01 -3.43 2.74
C PHE A 79 1.99 -2.37 3.26
N LYS A 80 2.40 -1.44 2.39
CA LYS A 80 3.27 -0.33 2.76
C LYS A 80 2.51 0.98 2.56
N TYR A 81 2.44 1.77 3.61
CA TYR A 81 1.90 3.13 3.57
C TYR A 81 3.00 4.13 3.95
N ALA A 82 3.18 5.17 3.15
CA ALA A 82 4.00 6.33 3.44
C ALA A 82 3.15 7.58 3.25
N GLY A 83 2.97 8.35 4.33
CA GLY A 83 2.11 9.53 4.35
C GLY A 83 1.87 10.02 5.78
N HIS A 84 1.05 11.07 5.90
CA HIS A 84 0.57 11.59 7.17
C HIS A 84 -0.26 10.57 7.96
N GLY A 85 -0.05 10.56 9.28
CA GLY A 85 -0.86 9.80 10.22
C GLY A 85 -1.61 10.74 11.17
N ALA A 86 -2.76 10.30 11.65
CA ALA A 86 -3.51 10.97 12.71
C ALA A 86 -4.00 9.93 13.72
N GLN A 87 -4.20 10.38 14.96
CA GLN A 87 -4.81 9.56 16.00
C GLN A 87 -6.28 9.93 16.12
N TRP A 88 -7.14 8.91 16.20
CA TRP A 88 -8.58 9.09 16.38
C TRP A 88 -9.15 7.98 17.27
N LYS A 89 -10.36 8.17 17.78
CA LYS A 89 -11.08 7.07 18.44
C LYS A 89 -11.29 5.94 17.43
N SER A 90 -10.89 4.72 17.80
CA SER A 90 -11.04 3.55 16.94
C SER A 90 -12.52 3.27 16.60
N ALA A 91 -12.76 2.49 15.56
CA ALA A 91 -14.10 2.04 15.21
C ALA A 91 -14.62 1.03 16.25
N LYS A 92 -15.95 0.95 16.42
CA LYS A 92 -16.59 0.06 17.40
C LYS A 92 -16.12 -1.40 17.30
N ALA A 93 -15.94 -1.88 16.07
CA ALA A 93 -15.50 -3.25 15.76
C ALA A 93 -14.12 -3.63 16.31
N PHE A 94 -13.31 -2.69 16.80
CA PHE A 94 -12.02 -2.97 17.46
C PHE A 94 -12.12 -3.02 19.00
N TYR A 95 -13.30 -2.81 19.56
CA TYR A 95 -13.56 -2.90 21.00
C TYR A 95 -14.49 -4.06 21.37
N GLU A 96 -14.99 -4.79 20.37
CA GLU A 96 -15.80 -6.01 20.50
C GLU A 96 -14.90 -7.23 20.26
#